data_AF-A0A2K3L783-F1
#
_entry.id   AF-A0A2K3L783-F1
#
_cell.length_a   1.000
_cell.length_b   1.000
_cell.length_c   1.000
_cell.angle_alpha   90.00
_cell.angle_beta   90.00
_cell.angle_gamma   90.00
#
_symmetry.space_group_name_H-M   'P 1'
#
loop_
_entity.id
_entity.type
_entity.pdbx_description
1 polymer ?
#
loop_
_entity_poly.entity_id
_entity_poly.type
_entity_poly.pdbx_seq_one_letter_code
_entity_poly.pdbx_strand_id
1 'polypeptide(L)'
;MAEQTTESRKQARLAILELANMISVPMSLNAVVRLNVADAIWEGGSNAPLTAAQILARVIPDGGGDAENLQRVLRMLASYGVFEEDIGSGERKYSLTEVGKTLVTDEHGLSYGAYVLQHHQDALMRAWPLVHEAVVDPSKEPFERANGEGAYDYYLKKPEMNELMLKAMSGVSVPFMIALLEGYPGFQNVEKLVDVGGSGGDCLKMILQKYPNIKEGLNFDLPEVVAKAPQIPGVTHVGGDMFKFIPQADAIFMK
;
A
#
# COMPACT_ATOMS: atom_id res chain seq x y z
N MET A 1 -8.83 32.84 30.90
CA MET A 1 -9.21 33.05 29.48
C MET A 1 -8.06 33.51 28.61
N ALA A 2 -7.39 34.65 28.87
CA ALA A 2 -6.31 35.18 28.00
C ALA A 2 -5.10 34.22 27.81
N GLU A 3 -4.73 33.46 28.85
CA GLU A 3 -3.64 32.49 28.81
C GLU A 3 -4.00 31.26 27.96
N GLN A 4 -5.24 30.79 28.08
CA GLN A 4 -5.81 29.71 27.25
C GLN A 4 -5.88 30.11 25.77
N THR A 5 -6.15 31.40 25.48
CA THR A 5 -6.13 31.94 24.10
C THR A 5 -4.70 32.05 23.54
N THR A 6 -3.69 32.15 24.41
CA THR A 6 -2.29 32.24 24.00
C THR A 6 -1.71 30.86 23.68
N GLU A 7 -2.02 29.86 24.51
CA GLU A 7 -1.61 28.48 24.27
C GLU A 7 -2.25 27.89 23.01
N SER A 8 -3.55 28.13 22.81
CA SER A 8 -4.24 27.74 21.57
C SER A 8 -3.60 28.33 20.32
N ARG A 9 -3.14 29.59 20.34
CA ARG A 9 -2.42 30.20 19.22
C ARG A 9 -1.06 29.58 18.97
N LYS A 10 -0.35 29.15 20.02
CA LYS A 10 0.94 28.45 19.86
C LYS A 10 0.74 27.08 19.23
N GLN A 11 -0.25 26.31 19.70
CA GLN A 11 -0.60 25.01 19.12
C GLN A 11 -1.00 25.14 17.65
N ALA A 12 -1.82 26.15 17.29
CA ALA A 12 -2.19 26.41 15.90
C ALA A 12 -0.97 26.72 15.01
N ARG A 13 0.03 27.46 15.53
CA ARG A 13 1.28 27.73 14.81
C ARG A 13 2.12 26.48 14.59
N LEU A 14 2.18 25.58 15.57
CA LEU A 14 2.87 24.30 15.40
C LEU A 14 2.13 23.41 14.39
N ALA A 15 0.81 23.33 14.47
CA ALA A 15 0.00 22.53 13.56
C ALA A 15 0.15 22.96 12.10
N ILE A 16 0.12 24.27 11.80
CA ILE A 16 0.29 24.72 10.41
C ILE A 16 1.70 24.45 9.87
N LEU A 17 2.72 24.52 10.73
CA LEU A 17 4.09 24.15 10.35
C LEU A 17 4.21 22.65 10.09
N GLU A 18 3.57 21.80 10.89
CA GLU A 18 3.52 20.35 10.65
C GLU A 18 2.82 20.04 9.32
N LEU A 19 1.64 20.61 9.08
CA LEU A 19 0.89 20.43 7.84
C LEU A 19 1.70 20.87 6.61
N ALA A 20 2.38 22.01 6.69
CA ALA A 20 3.19 22.54 5.58
C ALA A 20 4.41 21.65 5.26
N ASN A 21 4.93 20.90 6.24
CA ASN A 21 6.11 20.04 6.08
C ASN A 21 5.78 18.55 6.02
N MET A 22 4.49 18.19 6.03
CA MET A 22 4.00 16.81 6.08
C MET A 22 4.56 15.93 4.97
N ILE A 23 4.90 16.51 3.80
CA ILE A 23 5.53 15.81 2.68
C ILE A 23 6.83 15.07 3.07
N SER A 24 7.53 15.52 4.11
CA SER A 24 8.74 14.88 4.61
C SER A 24 8.50 13.46 5.10
N VAL A 25 7.30 13.19 5.65
CA VAL A 25 6.93 11.90 6.24
C VAL A 25 6.79 10.81 5.18
N PRO A 26 5.89 10.92 4.18
CA PRO A 26 5.74 9.89 3.17
C PRO A 26 6.95 9.80 2.24
N MET A 27 7.72 10.89 2.03
CA MET A 27 8.96 10.82 1.24
C MET A 27 10.09 10.10 1.98
N SER A 28 10.17 10.24 3.30
CA SER A 28 11.08 9.41 4.11
C SER A 28 10.65 7.95 4.10
N LEU A 29 9.35 7.68 4.16
CA LEU A 29 8.81 6.32 4.02
C LEU A 29 9.17 5.72 2.66
N ASN A 30 9.02 6.51 1.59
CA ASN A 30 9.46 6.12 0.25
C ASN A 30 10.96 5.80 0.21
N ALA A 31 11.79 6.61 0.86
CA ALA A 31 13.24 6.40 0.90
C ALA A 31 13.61 5.08 1.60
N VAL A 32 13.04 4.78 2.77
CA VAL A 32 13.35 3.52 3.48
C VAL A 32 12.84 2.29 2.74
N VAL A 33 11.72 2.41 2.00
CA VAL A 33 11.23 1.34 1.12
C VAL A 33 12.18 1.13 -0.07
N ARG A 34 12.64 2.19 -0.73
CA ARG A 34 13.61 2.09 -1.83
C ARG A 34 14.96 1.50 -1.40
N LEU A 35 15.33 1.72 -0.14
CA LEU A 35 16.54 1.17 0.46
C LEU A 35 16.33 -0.23 1.04
N ASN A 36 15.12 -0.82 1.00
CA ASN A 36 14.81 -2.11 1.61
C ASN A 36 15.20 -2.19 3.11
N VAL A 37 15.03 -1.09 3.84
CA VAL A 37 15.42 -0.98 5.27
C VAL A 37 14.67 -1.99 6.13
N ALA A 38 13.37 -2.17 5.89
CA ALA A 38 12.55 -3.09 6.70
C ALA A 38 13.04 -4.54 6.55
N ASP A 39 13.30 -4.98 5.32
CA ASP A 39 13.87 -6.30 5.03
C ASP A 39 15.26 -6.46 5.66
N ALA A 40 16.10 -5.41 5.58
CA ALA A 40 17.40 -5.41 6.21
C ALA A 40 17.34 -5.52 7.73
N ILE A 41 16.35 -4.93 8.41
CA ILE A 41 16.15 -5.13 9.85
C ILE A 41 15.63 -6.53 10.14
N TRP A 42 14.68 -7.02 9.33
CA TRP A 42 14.01 -8.31 9.51
C TRP A 42 14.84 -9.53 9.08
N GLU A 43 16.03 -9.33 8.52
CA GLU A 43 16.91 -10.39 8.02
C GLU A 43 17.00 -11.57 9.00
N GLY A 44 16.67 -12.78 8.51
CA GLY A 44 16.63 -14.00 9.33
C GLY A 44 15.40 -14.15 10.23
N GLY A 45 14.34 -13.35 10.01
CA GLY A 45 13.09 -13.38 10.79
C GLY A 45 13.20 -12.75 12.17
N SER A 46 14.26 -11.98 12.43
CA SER A 46 14.53 -11.35 13.72
C SER A 46 14.27 -9.86 13.65
N ASN A 47 13.59 -9.30 14.64
CA ASN A 47 13.39 -7.85 14.77
C ASN A 47 14.37 -7.23 15.79
N ALA A 48 15.60 -7.74 15.83
CA ALA A 48 16.61 -7.26 16.77
C ALA A 48 16.95 -5.78 16.48
N PRO A 49 17.04 -4.90 17.49
CA PRO A 49 17.41 -3.50 17.27
C PRO A 49 18.81 -3.35 16.66
N LEU A 50 18.91 -2.61 15.55
CA LEU A 50 20.16 -2.36 14.81
C LEU A 50 20.50 -0.87 14.76
N THR A 51 21.78 -0.54 14.74
CA THR A 51 22.23 0.84 14.50
C THR A 51 22.05 1.21 13.03
N ALA A 52 21.96 2.51 12.74
CA ALA A 52 21.87 2.97 11.35
C ALA A 52 23.06 2.50 10.50
N ALA A 53 24.26 2.38 11.09
CA ALA A 53 25.44 1.86 10.40
C ALA A 53 25.30 0.37 10.05
N GLN A 54 24.74 -0.44 10.96
CA GLN A 54 24.46 -1.86 10.71
C GLN A 54 23.40 -2.05 9.61
N ILE A 55 22.32 -1.27 9.65
CA ILE A 55 21.29 -1.27 8.61
C ILE A 55 21.91 -0.86 7.27
N LEU A 56 22.66 0.24 7.25
CA LEU A 56 23.30 0.77 6.04
C LEU A 56 24.22 -0.26 5.38
N ALA A 57 25.03 -0.98 6.17
CA ALA A 57 25.92 -2.02 5.67
C ALA A 57 25.16 -3.21 5.03
N ARG A 58 23.91 -3.45 5.43
CA ARG A 58 23.05 -4.47 4.80
C ARG A 58 22.43 -3.98 3.50
N VAL A 59 22.00 -2.72 3.45
CA VAL A 59 21.29 -2.17 2.27
C VAL A 59 22.21 -1.64 1.18
N ILE A 60 23.45 -1.24 1.54
CA ILE A 60 24.48 -0.78 0.61
C ILE A 60 25.83 -1.43 1.02
N PRO A 61 26.03 -2.73 0.73
CA PRO A 61 27.21 -3.48 1.16
C PRO A 61 28.51 -2.98 0.52
N ASP A 62 28.42 -2.39 -0.68
CA ASP A 62 29.57 -1.85 -1.41
C ASP A 62 30.02 -0.46 -0.89
N GLY A 63 29.32 0.11 0.10
CA GLY A 63 29.60 1.41 0.69
C GLY A 63 29.04 2.61 -0.09
N GLY A 64 29.37 3.83 0.35
CA GLY A 64 28.94 5.10 -0.29
C GLY A 64 27.74 5.80 0.34
N GLY A 65 27.09 5.19 1.34
CA GLY A 65 26.05 5.84 2.14
C GLY A 65 26.57 6.48 3.44
N ASP A 66 25.71 7.27 4.10
CA ASP A 66 25.99 7.91 5.38
C ASP A 66 24.99 7.44 6.44
N ALA A 67 25.51 6.79 7.49
CA ALA A 67 24.72 6.26 8.58
C ALA A 67 24.01 7.37 9.38
N GLU A 68 24.58 8.58 9.45
CA GLU A 68 23.94 9.71 10.13
C GLU A 68 22.71 10.19 9.36
N ASN A 69 22.79 10.25 8.03
CA ASN A 69 21.65 10.59 7.18
C ASN A 69 20.54 9.54 7.29
N LEU A 70 20.89 8.24 7.25
CA LEU A 70 19.91 7.18 7.48
C LEU A 70 19.29 7.28 8.88
N GLN A 71 20.10 7.53 9.93
CA GLN A 71 19.61 7.72 11.29
C GLN A 71 18.58 8.86 11.37
N ARG A 72 18.77 9.96 10.66
CA ARG A 72 17.80 11.10 10.65
C ARG A 72 16.47 10.70 10.02
N VAL A 73 16.50 9.93 8.93
CA VAL A 73 15.30 9.39 8.27
C VAL A 73 14.57 8.42 9.19
N LEU A 74 15.29 7.47 9.80
CA LEU A 74 14.72 6.49 10.74
C LEU A 74 14.11 7.18 11.97
N ARG A 75 14.78 8.17 12.56
CA ARG A 75 14.27 8.93 13.70
C ARG A 75 12.98 9.67 13.38
N MET A 76 12.88 10.26 12.18
CA MET A 76 11.64 10.91 11.76
C MET A 76 10.52 9.87 11.62
N LEU A 77 10.78 8.70 11.03
CA LEU A 77 9.77 7.66 10.92
C LEU A 77 9.44 6.98 12.27
N ALA A 78 10.36 6.99 13.24
CA ALA A 78 10.10 6.56 14.60
C ALA A 78 9.08 7.46 15.31
N SER A 79 9.11 8.79 15.08
CA SER A 79 8.09 9.70 15.64
C SER A 79 6.69 9.50 15.05
N TYR A 80 6.59 8.80 13.91
CA TYR A 80 5.32 8.38 13.30
C TYR A 80 5.03 6.88 13.53
N GLY A 81 5.77 6.23 14.43
CA GLY A 81 5.50 4.87 14.86
C GLY A 81 5.82 3.78 13.84
N VAL A 82 6.67 4.04 12.84
CA VAL A 82 7.13 3.01 11.89
C VAL A 82 8.28 2.19 12.48
N PHE A 83 9.16 2.84 13.24
CA PHE A 83 10.28 2.22 13.94
C PHE A 83 10.17 2.44 15.44
N GLU A 84 10.58 1.45 16.22
CA GLU A 84 10.83 1.60 17.65
C GLU A 84 12.28 2.03 17.84
N GLU A 85 12.49 3.03 18.69
CA GLU A 85 13.79 3.64 18.94
C GLU A 85 14.34 3.23 20.31
N ASP A 86 15.45 2.49 20.32
CA ASP A 86 16.17 2.13 21.55
C ASP A 86 17.41 3.03 21.70
N ILE A 87 17.40 3.86 22.74
CA ILE A 87 18.46 4.82 23.04
C ILE A 87 19.43 4.28 24.10
N GLY A 88 19.12 3.18 24.80
CA GLY A 88 19.97 2.49 25.77
C GLY A 88 21.00 3.37 26.52
N SER A 89 22.21 2.85 26.67
CA SER A 89 23.39 3.56 27.22
C SER A 89 24.49 3.80 26.19
N GLY A 90 24.16 3.73 24.89
CA GLY A 90 25.13 3.73 23.78
C GLY A 90 24.56 4.31 22.47
N GLU A 91 24.82 3.63 21.36
CA GLU A 91 24.36 4.05 20.03
C GLU A 91 22.86 3.80 19.85
N ARG A 92 22.19 4.73 19.15
CA ARG A 92 20.77 4.65 18.81
C ARG A 92 20.51 3.48 17.88
N LYS A 93 19.54 2.64 18.26
CA LYS A 93 19.13 1.45 17.51
C LYS A 93 17.66 1.52 17.14
N TYR A 94 17.31 0.81 16.06
CA TYR A 94 15.97 0.76 15.52
C TYR A 94 15.53 -0.67 15.32
N SER A 95 14.28 -0.94 15.67
CA SER A 95 13.54 -2.15 15.29
C SER A 95 12.20 -1.74 14.65
N LEU A 96 11.50 -2.68 14.02
CA LEU A 96 10.20 -2.40 13.39
C LEU A 96 9.08 -2.45 14.43
N THR A 97 8.15 -1.50 14.38
CA THR A 97 6.84 -1.63 15.03
C THR A 97 5.93 -2.54 14.20
N GLU A 98 4.68 -2.77 14.62
CA GLU A 98 3.69 -3.45 13.78
C GLU A 98 3.44 -2.72 12.45
N VAL A 99 3.51 -1.39 12.43
CA VAL A 99 3.43 -0.60 11.18
C VAL A 99 4.68 -0.83 10.32
N GLY A 100 5.87 -0.82 10.92
CA GLY A 100 7.11 -1.09 10.19
C GLY A 100 7.16 -2.50 9.58
N LYS A 101 6.61 -3.50 10.28
CA LYS A 101 6.54 -4.88 9.81
C LYS A 101 5.71 -5.04 8.54
N THR A 102 4.73 -4.17 8.27
CA THR A 102 3.96 -4.24 7.01
C THR A 102 4.80 -3.90 5.77
N LEU A 103 6.01 -3.34 5.96
CA LEU A 103 6.96 -3.04 4.89
C LEU A 103 7.92 -4.20 4.61
N VAL A 104 7.94 -5.22 5.47
CA VAL A 104 8.75 -6.43 5.24
C VAL A 104 8.12 -7.24 4.11
N THR A 105 8.97 -7.65 3.18
CA THR A 105 8.61 -8.46 2.03
C THR A 105 8.34 -9.90 2.48
N ASP A 106 7.16 -10.43 2.16
CA ASP A 106 6.80 -11.81 2.44
C ASP A 106 7.43 -12.82 1.45
N GLU A 107 7.14 -14.10 1.65
CA GLU A 107 7.63 -15.22 0.81
C GLU A 107 7.15 -15.16 -0.66
N HIS A 108 6.11 -14.35 -0.94
CA HIS A 108 5.58 -14.10 -2.28
C HIS A 108 6.11 -12.80 -2.88
N GLY A 109 7.01 -12.10 -2.19
CA GLY A 109 7.57 -10.83 -2.65
C GLY A 109 6.64 -9.63 -2.44
N LEU A 110 5.61 -9.76 -1.58
CA LEU A 110 4.60 -8.73 -1.33
C LEU A 110 4.85 -8.00 -0.01
N SER A 111 4.55 -6.70 -0.02
CA SER A 111 4.50 -5.85 1.18
C SER A 111 3.72 -4.57 0.88
N TYR A 112 3.42 -3.78 1.91
CA TYR A 112 2.88 -2.42 1.73
C TYR A 112 3.90 -1.47 1.10
N GLY A 113 5.18 -1.86 0.98
CA GLY A 113 6.21 -1.08 0.31
C GLY A 113 5.85 -0.76 -1.15
N ALA A 114 5.30 -1.72 -1.89
CA ALA A 114 4.86 -1.47 -3.27
C ALA A 114 3.75 -0.40 -3.35
N TYR A 115 2.83 -0.39 -2.39
CA TYR A 115 1.78 0.61 -2.27
C TYR A 115 2.35 2.02 -2.00
N VAL A 116 3.35 2.11 -1.11
CA VAL A 116 4.09 3.35 -0.87
C VAL A 116 4.76 3.83 -2.15
N LEU A 117 5.47 2.96 -2.88
CA LEU A 117 6.16 3.36 -4.11
C LEU A 117 5.18 3.82 -5.20
N GLN A 118 4.05 3.13 -5.36
CA GLN A 118 3.03 3.47 -6.36
C GLN A 118 2.43 4.86 -6.12
N HIS A 119 2.12 5.22 -4.87
CA HIS A 119 1.54 6.53 -4.53
C HIS A 119 2.53 7.71 -4.63
N HIS A 120 3.81 7.43 -4.85
CA HIS A 120 4.88 8.42 -4.94
C HIS A 120 5.65 8.33 -6.26
N GLN A 121 5.03 7.77 -7.31
CA GLN A 121 5.57 7.84 -8.66
C GLN A 121 5.57 9.29 -9.14
N ASP A 122 6.61 9.66 -9.90
CA ASP A 122 6.81 11.03 -10.41
C ASP A 122 5.56 11.60 -11.10
N ALA A 123 4.87 10.79 -11.90
CA ALA A 123 3.66 11.20 -12.63
C ALA A 123 2.52 11.62 -11.68
N LEU A 124 2.35 10.88 -10.58
CA LEU A 124 1.34 11.19 -9.55
C LEU A 124 1.80 12.39 -8.70
N MET A 125 3.09 12.46 -8.36
CA MET A 125 3.65 13.57 -7.60
C MET A 125 3.52 14.93 -8.31
N ARG A 126 3.59 14.95 -9.65
CA ARG A 126 3.34 16.15 -10.47
C ARG A 126 1.88 16.62 -10.44
N ALA A 127 0.93 15.75 -10.12
CA ALA A 127 -0.48 16.09 -10.08
C ALA A 127 -0.88 16.83 -8.78
N TRP A 128 -0.23 16.53 -7.65
CA TRP A 128 -0.60 17.07 -6.34
C TRP A 128 -0.61 18.61 -6.26
N PRO A 129 0.37 19.34 -6.82
CA PRO A 129 0.31 20.81 -6.85
C PRO A 129 -0.89 21.38 -7.61
N LEU A 130 -1.48 20.60 -8.52
CA LEU A 130 -2.60 21.02 -9.39
C LEU A 130 -3.97 20.65 -8.81
N VAL A 131 -4.07 20.10 -7.60
CA VAL A 131 -5.37 19.69 -7.01
C VAL A 131 -6.36 20.86 -6.92
N HIS A 132 -5.87 22.07 -6.67
CA HIS A 132 -6.70 23.27 -6.65
C HIS A 132 -7.39 23.54 -8.01
N GLU A 133 -6.76 23.15 -9.13
CA GLU A 133 -7.34 23.33 -10.47
C GLU A 133 -8.58 22.45 -10.70
N ALA A 134 -8.70 21.31 -10.02
CA ALA A 134 -9.91 20.48 -10.09
C ALA A 134 -11.16 21.22 -9.57
N VAL A 135 -10.97 22.18 -8.67
CA VAL A 135 -12.05 23.05 -8.16
C VAL A 135 -12.35 24.16 -9.16
N VAL A 136 -11.33 24.71 -9.80
CA VAL A 136 -11.46 25.82 -10.76
C VAL A 136 -12.09 25.35 -12.08
N ASP A 137 -11.67 24.19 -12.57
CA ASP A 137 -12.15 23.59 -13.80
C ASP A 137 -12.27 22.06 -13.64
N PRO A 138 -13.48 21.57 -13.31
CA PRO A 138 -13.74 20.16 -13.03
C PRO A 138 -13.76 19.29 -14.30
N SER A 139 -13.60 19.87 -15.50
CA SER A 139 -13.61 19.10 -16.75
C SER A 139 -12.34 18.27 -16.97
N LYS A 140 -11.25 18.58 -16.24
CA LYS A 140 -9.98 17.86 -16.32
C LYS A 140 -9.39 17.61 -14.95
N GLU A 141 -9.06 16.34 -14.70
CA GLU A 141 -8.41 15.92 -13.47
C GLU A 141 -6.96 16.44 -13.36
N PRO A 142 -6.43 16.67 -12.14
CA PRO A 142 -5.06 17.13 -11.93
C PRO A 142 -3.99 16.24 -12.58
N PHE A 143 -4.22 14.93 -12.63
CA PHE A 143 -3.30 13.99 -13.26
C PHE A 143 -3.20 14.22 -14.77
N GLU A 144 -4.34 14.32 -15.45
CA GLU A 144 -4.42 14.63 -16.88
C GLU A 144 -3.76 15.97 -17.19
N ARG A 145 -3.97 16.99 -16.36
CA ARG A 145 -3.29 18.30 -16.53
C ARG A 145 -1.78 18.19 -16.44
N ALA A 146 -1.27 17.40 -15.48
CA ALA A 146 0.16 17.23 -15.26
C ALA A 146 0.84 16.32 -16.31
N ASN A 147 0.09 15.37 -16.89
CA ASN A 147 0.68 14.28 -17.68
C ASN A 147 0.13 14.18 -19.12
N GLY A 148 -0.90 14.94 -19.48
CA GLY A 148 -1.51 15.01 -20.81
C GLY A 148 -2.60 13.97 -21.10
N GLU A 149 -2.81 13.00 -20.22
CA GLU A 149 -3.80 11.93 -20.34
C GLU A 149 -4.19 11.39 -18.96
N GLY A 150 -5.34 10.70 -18.89
CA GLY A 150 -5.84 10.13 -17.63
C GLY A 150 -4.92 9.06 -17.04
N ALA A 151 -4.95 8.90 -15.72
CA ALA A 151 -4.02 8.02 -15.00
C ALA A 151 -4.02 6.56 -15.51
N TYR A 152 -5.20 6.02 -15.82
CA TYR A 152 -5.33 4.64 -16.27
C TYR A 152 -4.63 4.39 -17.61
N ASP A 153 -4.93 5.24 -18.61
CA ASP A 153 -4.32 5.16 -19.95
C ASP A 153 -2.80 5.36 -19.87
N TYR A 154 -2.36 6.28 -19.00
CA TYR A 154 -0.94 6.57 -18.79
C TYR A 154 -0.17 5.35 -18.28
N TYR A 155 -0.71 4.64 -17.28
CA TYR A 155 -0.06 3.47 -16.70
C TYR A 155 -0.09 2.27 -17.63
N LEU A 156 -1.19 2.04 -18.38
CA LEU A 156 -1.27 0.94 -19.35
C LEU A 156 -0.18 1.02 -20.43
N LYS A 157 0.27 2.23 -20.79
CA LYS A 157 1.35 2.46 -21.76
C LYS A 157 2.75 2.22 -21.17
N LYS A 158 2.89 2.05 -19.86
CA LYS A 158 4.17 1.98 -19.14
C LYS A 158 4.27 0.68 -18.33
N PRO A 159 4.84 -0.39 -18.91
CA PRO A 159 4.86 -1.72 -18.29
C PRO A 159 5.37 -1.73 -16.84
N GLU A 160 6.47 -1.06 -16.55
CA GLU A 160 7.06 -0.98 -15.20
C GLU A 160 6.12 -0.32 -14.19
N MET A 161 5.40 0.74 -14.59
CA MET A 161 4.46 1.42 -13.70
C MET A 161 3.20 0.60 -13.48
N ASN A 162 2.72 -0.07 -14.54
CA ASN A 162 1.59 -0.98 -14.44
C ASN A 162 1.92 -2.18 -13.55
N GLU A 163 3.12 -2.76 -13.68
CA GLU A 163 3.59 -3.84 -12.82
C GLU A 163 3.66 -3.40 -11.35
N LEU A 164 4.20 -2.21 -11.07
CA LEU A 164 4.21 -1.66 -9.71
C LEU A 164 2.80 -1.44 -9.17
N MET A 165 1.86 -0.97 -10.01
CA MET A 165 0.46 -0.82 -9.63
C MET A 165 -0.18 -2.16 -9.26
N LEU A 166 0.03 -3.19 -10.07
CA LEU A 166 -0.46 -4.54 -9.77
C LEU A 166 0.15 -5.06 -8.46
N LYS A 167 1.48 -4.93 -8.30
CA LYS A 167 2.19 -5.34 -7.08
C LYS A 167 1.69 -4.59 -5.83
N ALA A 168 1.42 -3.29 -5.96
CA ALA A 168 0.85 -2.47 -4.88
C ALA A 168 -0.54 -2.96 -4.47
N MET A 169 -1.41 -3.25 -5.44
CA MET A 169 -2.76 -3.74 -5.16
C MET A 169 -2.73 -5.13 -4.50
N SER A 170 -1.86 -6.03 -4.98
CA SER A 170 -1.66 -7.35 -4.35
C SER A 170 -1.09 -7.22 -2.94
N GLY A 171 -0.11 -6.34 -2.73
CA GLY A 171 0.54 -6.11 -1.43
C GLY A 171 -0.39 -5.62 -0.33
N VAL A 172 -1.50 -4.96 -0.69
CA VAL A 172 -2.56 -4.57 0.26
C VAL A 172 -3.67 -5.63 0.34
N SER A 173 -4.07 -6.20 -0.80
CA SER A 173 -5.23 -7.09 -0.86
C SER A 173 -4.97 -8.45 -0.22
N VAL A 174 -3.79 -9.03 -0.39
CA VAL A 174 -3.49 -10.37 0.18
C VAL A 174 -3.50 -10.35 1.71
N PRO A 175 -2.79 -9.44 2.41
CA PRO A 175 -2.87 -9.37 3.88
C PRO A 175 -4.29 -9.08 4.38
N PHE A 176 -5.02 -8.20 3.70
CA PHE A 176 -6.44 -7.94 4.03
C PHE A 176 -7.28 -9.21 3.93
N MET A 177 -7.14 -9.97 2.84
CA MET A 177 -7.90 -11.20 2.63
C MET A 177 -7.52 -12.28 3.66
N ILE A 178 -6.26 -12.41 4.05
CA ILE A 178 -5.84 -13.33 5.13
C ILE A 178 -6.58 -12.99 6.42
N ALA A 179 -6.51 -11.73 6.87
CA ALA A 179 -7.14 -11.28 8.10
C ALA A 179 -8.67 -11.41 8.06
N LEU A 180 -9.29 -11.04 6.93
CA LEU A 180 -10.73 -11.21 6.71
C LEU A 180 -11.11 -12.68 6.86
N LEU A 181 -10.41 -13.57 6.16
CA LEU A 181 -10.71 -14.99 6.15
C LEU A 181 -10.49 -15.64 7.53
N GLU A 182 -9.54 -15.17 8.33
CA GLU A 182 -9.33 -15.62 9.72
C GLU A 182 -10.49 -15.27 10.65
N GLY A 183 -11.06 -14.07 10.51
CA GLY A 183 -12.08 -13.55 11.43
C GLY A 183 -13.54 -13.64 10.95
N TYR A 184 -13.79 -13.84 9.66
CA TYR A 184 -15.12 -13.74 9.07
C TYR A 184 -15.70 -15.10 8.64
N PRO A 185 -16.67 -15.67 9.38
CA PRO A 185 -17.27 -16.96 9.05
C PRO A 185 -18.39 -16.90 8.00
N GLY A 186 -18.70 -15.73 7.43
CA GLY A 186 -19.91 -15.53 6.60
C GLY A 186 -19.96 -16.36 5.31
N PHE A 187 -18.84 -16.97 4.89
CA PHE A 187 -18.78 -17.85 3.72
C PHE A 187 -19.12 -19.33 4.00
N GLN A 188 -19.31 -19.73 5.27
CA GLN A 188 -19.48 -21.14 5.65
C GLN A 188 -20.71 -21.83 5.03
N ASN A 189 -21.79 -21.08 4.77
CA ASN A 189 -23.04 -21.63 4.22
C ASN A 189 -23.33 -21.15 2.79
N VAL A 190 -22.31 -20.65 2.10
CA VAL A 190 -22.41 -20.21 0.70
C VAL A 190 -22.03 -21.38 -0.20
N GLU A 191 -22.85 -21.71 -1.19
CA GLU A 191 -22.50 -22.71 -2.21
C GLU A 191 -22.08 -22.05 -3.53
N LYS A 192 -22.68 -20.91 -3.86
CA LYS A 192 -22.37 -20.09 -5.02
C LYS A 192 -22.02 -18.67 -4.62
N LEU A 193 -20.80 -18.23 -4.95
CA LEU A 193 -20.29 -16.90 -4.61
C LEU A 193 -19.93 -16.14 -5.88
N VAL A 194 -20.33 -14.87 -5.96
CA VAL A 194 -19.81 -13.94 -6.98
C VAL A 194 -18.94 -12.87 -6.35
N ASP A 195 -17.74 -12.67 -6.90
CA ASP A 195 -16.82 -11.59 -6.58
C ASP A 195 -16.99 -10.50 -7.65
N VAL A 196 -17.60 -9.36 -7.30
CA VAL A 196 -17.90 -8.25 -8.22
C VAL A 196 -16.78 -7.22 -8.15
N GLY A 197 -16.21 -6.89 -9.31
CA GLY A 197 -14.96 -6.14 -9.39
C GLY A 197 -13.74 -6.99 -9.01
N GLY A 198 -13.83 -8.31 -9.20
CA GLY A 198 -12.83 -9.28 -8.73
C GLY A 198 -11.52 -9.27 -9.54
N SER A 199 -11.43 -8.49 -10.63
CA SER A 199 -10.23 -8.32 -11.45
C SER A 199 -9.63 -9.68 -11.87
N GLY A 200 -8.38 -9.97 -11.48
CA GLY A 200 -7.72 -11.26 -11.74
C GLY A 200 -8.33 -12.46 -11.02
N GLY A 201 -9.20 -12.25 -10.02
CA GLY A 201 -9.86 -13.31 -9.24
C GLY A 201 -9.06 -13.81 -8.04
N ASP A 202 -8.01 -13.10 -7.62
CA ASP A 202 -7.14 -13.52 -6.51
C ASP A 202 -7.90 -13.61 -5.18
N CYS A 203 -8.80 -12.65 -4.91
CA CYS A 203 -9.61 -12.66 -3.68
C CYS A 203 -10.54 -13.89 -3.65
N LEU A 204 -11.28 -14.11 -4.73
CA LEU A 204 -12.13 -15.28 -4.88
C LEU A 204 -11.35 -16.59 -4.74
N LYS A 205 -10.15 -16.70 -5.35
CA LYS A 205 -9.27 -17.86 -5.19
C LYS A 205 -8.96 -18.14 -3.72
N MET A 206 -8.58 -17.12 -2.94
CA MET A 206 -8.28 -17.27 -1.52
C MET A 206 -9.52 -17.72 -0.72
N ILE A 207 -10.70 -17.18 -1.05
CA ILE A 207 -11.96 -17.58 -0.42
C ILE A 207 -12.25 -19.07 -0.70
N LEU A 208 -12.18 -19.51 -1.96
CA LEU A 208 -12.45 -20.90 -2.34
C LEU A 208 -11.45 -21.88 -1.72
N GLN A 209 -10.17 -21.49 -1.58
CA GLN A 209 -9.16 -22.30 -0.90
C GLN A 209 -9.50 -22.54 0.58
N LYS A 210 -10.07 -21.54 1.25
CA LYS A 210 -10.48 -21.66 2.67
C LYS A 210 -11.84 -22.32 2.86
N TYR A 211 -12.75 -22.14 1.91
CA TYR A 211 -14.13 -22.64 1.98
C TYR A 211 -14.43 -23.61 0.83
N PRO A 212 -13.97 -24.87 0.91
CA PRO A 212 -14.25 -25.89 -0.10
C PRO A 212 -15.74 -26.22 -0.28
N ASN A 213 -16.62 -25.75 0.61
CA ASN A 213 -18.07 -25.88 0.48
C ASN A 213 -18.65 -25.02 -0.66
N ILE A 214 -17.94 -23.98 -1.09
CA ILE A 214 -18.35 -23.15 -2.23
C ILE A 214 -18.04 -23.95 -3.51
N LYS A 215 -19.10 -24.41 -4.18
CA LYS A 215 -19.03 -25.25 -5.38
C LYS A 215 -18.87 -24.43 -6.66
N GLU A 216 -19.35 -23.20 -6.67
CA GLU A 216 -19.32 -22.32 -7.85
C GLU A 216 -18.85 -20.92 -7.45
N GLY A 217 -17.60 -20.58 -7.81
CA GLY A 217 -17.08 -19.23 -7.70
C GLY A 217 -17.19 -18.50 -9.04
N LEU A 218 -17.79 -17.32 -9.03
CA LEU A 218 -17.92 -16.44 -10.20
C LEU A 218 -17.05 -15.19 -9.99
N ASN A 219 -15.99 -15.03 -10.78
CA ASN A 219 -15.25 -13.77 -10.82
C ASN A 219 -15.89 -12.86 -11.88
N PHE A 220 -16.43 -11.71 -11.46
CA PHE A 220 -17.20 -10.81 -12.32
C PHE A 220 -16.53 -9.44 -12.42
N ASP A 221 -16.17 -9.04 -13.64
CA ASP A 221 -15.57 -7.73 -13.95
C ASP A 221 -15.89 -7.35 -15.40
N LEU A 222 -15.35 -6.21 -15.87
CA LEU A 222 -15.46 -5.80 -17.26
C LEU A 222 -14.91 -6.88 -18.21
N PRO A 223 -15.52 -7.09 -19.41
CA PRO A 223 -15.11 -8.14 -20.34
C PRO A 223 -13.61 -8.14 -20.66
N GLU A 224 -13.01 -6.98 -20.85
CA GLU A 224 -11.59 -6.79 -21.16
C GLU A 224 -10.65 -7.10 -19.98
N VAL A 225 -11.16 -7.01 -18.74
CA VAL A 225 -10.40 -7.32 -17.52
C VAL A 225 -10.38 -8.84 -17.34
N VAL A 226 -11.56 -9.48 -17.33
CA VAL A 226 -11.66 -10.93 -17.13
C VAL A 226 -11.05 -11.74 -18.28
N ALA A 227 -11.00 -11.19 -19.51
CA ALA A 227 -10.32 -11.82 -20.64
C ALA A 227 -8.80 -11.99 -20.43
N LYS A 228 -8.21 -11.20 -19.53
CA LYS A 228 -6.79 -11.26 -19.16
C LYS A 228 -6.55 -12.00 -17.85
N ALA A 229 -7.62 -12.43 -17.17
CA ALA A 229 -7.50 -13.11 -15.88
C ALA A 229 -6.85 -14.50 -16.05
N PRO A 230 -6.00 -14.91 -15.11
CA PRO A 230 -5.41 -16.24 -15.12
C PRO A 230 -6.49 -17.30 -14.93
N GLN A 231 -6.26 -18.52 -15.46
CA GLN A 231 -7.15 -19.64 -15.17
C GLN A 231 -7.00 -20.07 -13.72
N ILE A 232 -8.10 -20.04 -12.96
CA ILE A 232 -8.13 -20.42 -11.55
C ILE A 232 -9.08 -21.62 -11.40
N PRO A 233 -8.60 -22.77 -10.87
CA PRO A 233 -9.46 -23.93 -10.63
C PRO A 233 -10.67 -23.59 -9.75
N GLY A 234 -11.86 -23.97 -10.18
CA GLY A 234 -13.11 -23.73 -9.45
C GLY A 234 -13.70 -22.31 -9.63
N VAL A 235 -13.06 -21.45 -10.42
CA VAL A 235 -13.55 -20.10 -10.75
C VAL A 235 -14.02 -20.05 -12.19
N THR A 236 -15.19 -19.46 -12.41
CA THR A 236 -15.68 -19.06 -13.72
C THR A 236 -15.58 -17.55 -13.86
N HIS A 237 -14.86 -17.09 -14.88
CA HIS A 237 -14.74 -15.68 -15.21
C HIS A 237 -15.93 -15.23 -16.06
N VAL A 238 -16.64 -14.19 -15.61
CA VAL A 238 -17.83 -13.66 -16.28
C VAL A 238 -17.61 -12.19 -16.58
N GLY A 239 -17.62 -11.84 -17.87
CA GLY A 239 -17.50 -10.45 -18.31
C GLY A 239 -18.86 -9.76 -18.34
N GLY A 240 -18.94 -8.55 -17.78
CA GLY A 240 -20.16 -7.76 -17.83
C GLY A 240 -20.02 -6.38 -17.23
N ASP A 241 -21.16 -5.76 -16.97
CA ASP A 241 -21.25 -4.43 -16.39
C ASP A 241 -22.16 -4.52 -15.16
N MET A 242 -21.60 -4.32 -13.97
CA MET A 242 -22.33 -4.45 -12.70
C MET A 242 -23.50 -3.50 -12.55
N PHE A 243 -23.50 -2.37 -13.29
CA PHE A 243 -24.61 -1.43 -13.32
C PHE A 243 -25.78 -1.93 -14.17
N LYS A 244 -25.56 -2.97 -14.99
CA LYS A 244 -26.60 -3.62 -15.81
C LYS A 244 -27.06 -4.93 -15.22
N PHE A 245 -26.13 -5.80 -14.81
CA PHE A 245 -26.45 -7.06 -14.17
C PHE A 245 -25.29 -7.56 -13.31
N ILE A 246 -25.61 -8.40 -12.33
CA ILE A 246 -24.66 -9.18 -11.56
C ILE A 246 -25.08 -10.66 -11.70
N PRO A 247 -24.14 -11.60 -11.94
CA PRO A 247 -24.47 -13.02 -11.97
C PRO A 247 -25.18 -13.49 -10.70
N GLN A 248 -26.24 -14.29 -10.86
CA GLN A 248 -27.00 -14.81 -9.73
C GLN A 248 -26.14 -15.78 -8.89
N ALA A 249 -26.06 -15.53 -7.58
CA ALA A 249 -25.31 -16.31 -6.61
C ALA A 249 -25.99 -16.27 -5.24
N ASP A 250 -25.58 -17.12 -4.30
CA ASP A 250 -26.10 -17.11 -2.92
C ASP A 250 -25.57 -15.91 -2.13
N ALA A 251 -24.37 -15.45 -2.47
CA ALA A 251 -23.73 -14.29 -1.88
C ALA A 251 -22.94 -13.48 -2.93
N ILE A 252 -22.84 -12.17 -2.67
CA ILE A 252 -21.99 -11.23 -3.42
C ILE A 252 -20.87 -10.77 -2.49
N PHE A 253 -19.63 -10.87 -2.97
CA PHE A 253 -18.45 -10.28 -2.36
C PHE A 253 -18.01 -9.06 -3.18
N MET A 254 -17.67 -7.97 -2.49
CA MET A 254 -17.05 -6.78 -3.04
C MET A 254 -16.06 -6.26 -2.00
N LYS A 255 -14.81 -6.03 -2.43
CA LYS A 255 -13.71 -5.57 -1.58
C LYS A 255 -13.53 -4.06 -1.65
#